data_AF-A0A8J7VYA5-F1
#
_entry.id   AF-A0A8J7VYA5-F1
#
_cell.length_a   1.000
_cell.length_b   1.000
_cell.length_c   1.000
_cell.angle_alpha   90.00
_cell.angle_beta   90.00
_cell.angle_gamma   90.00
#
_symmetry.space_group_name_H-M   'P 1'
#
loop_
_entity.id
_entity.type
_entity.pdbx_description
1 polymer ?
#
loop_
_entity_poly.entity_id
_entity_poly.type
_entity_poly.pdbx_seq_one_letter_code
_entity_poly.pdbx_strand_id
1 'polypeptide(L)'
;MSEKQTRNKFRDAMGDYYKTNRQISQDQDAGQRKGQSVTGREKAMIIVLAVLVLILIVKSVFLDEVKNLSGEEEQFKQFVEYSIEEEHSGALADMGLMIYRIYDIYKADEDQKGVLRYVDPATGEKVEVVQDGRYTARVRGYLLWILPVQHFSVTAKIEE
;
A
#
# COMPACT_ATOMS: atom_id res chain seq x y z
N MET A 1 3.79 -23.77 -75.43
CA MET A 1 2.36 -23.75 -75.05
C MET A 1 2.28 -23.13 -73.66
N SER A 2 1.52 -22.05 -73.49
CA SER A 2 1.37 -21.37 -72.19
C SER A 2 0.08 -21.81 -71.53
N GLU A 3 0.22 -22.58 -70.45
CA GLU A 3 -0.88 -23.15 -69.68
C GLU A 3 -1.57 -22.03 -68.89
N LYS A 4 -2.81 -21.70 -69.28
CA LYS A 4 -3.60 -20.68 -68.58
C LYS A 4 -4.05 -21.26 -67.24
N GLN A 5 -3.35 -20.90 -66.17
CA GLN A 5 -3.77 -21.19 -64.80
C GLN A 5 -5.18 -20.67 -64.56
N THR A 6 -6.13 -21.58 -64.39
CA THR A 6 -7.50 -21.28 -63.99
C THR A 6 -7.49 -20.78 -62.55
N ARG A 7 -7.64 -19.47 -62.40
CA ARG A 7 -7.70 -18.80 -61.11
C ARG A 7 -8.91 -19.30 -60.32
N ASN A 8 -8.66 -19.82 -59.12
CA ASN A 8 -9.66 -20.51 -58.33
C ASN A 8 -10.61 -19.50 -57.65
N LYS A 9 -11.80 -19.31 -58.23
CA LYS A 9 -12.80 -18.32 -57.81
C LYS A 9 -13.21 -18.44 -56.34
N PHE A 10 -13.15 -19.65 -55.77
CA PHE A 10 -13.43 -19.87 -54.35
C PHE A 10 -12.42 -19.20 -53.43
N ARG A 11 -11.13 -19.22 -53.81
CA ARG A 11 -10.06 -18.60 -53.04
C ARG A 11 -10.17 -17.07 -53.06
N ASP A 12 -10.56 -16.50 -54.20
CA ASP A 12 -10.79 -15.07 -54.33
C ASP A 12 -12.01 -14.63 -53.49
N ALA A 13 -13.13 -15.38 -53.55
CA ALA A 13 -14.32 -15.09 -52.76
C ALA A 13 -14.07 -15.15 -51.24
N MET A 14 -13.31 -16.15 -50.77
CA MET A 14 -12.90 -16.21 -49.35
C MET A 14 -11.97 -15.05 -48.99
N GLY A 15 -11.00 -14.72 -49.85
CA GLY A 15 -10.09 -13.60 -49.62
C GLY A 15 -10.80 -12.27 -49.48
N ASP A 16 -11.83 -12.04 -50.30
CA ASP A 16 -12.66 -10.83 -50.23
C ASP A 16 -13.53 -10.79 -48.98
N TYR A 17 -14.14 -11.93 -48.60
CA TYR A 17 -14.91 -12.04 -47.35
C TYR A 17 -14.08 -11.65 -46.10
N TYR A 18 -12.85 -12.16 -46.01
CA TYR A 18 -11.95 -11.82 -44.89
C TYR A 18 -11.52 -10.35 -44.90
N LYS A 19 -11.26 -9.76 -46.07
CA LYS A 19 -10.89 -8.34 -46.18
C LYS A 19 -12.05 -7.44 -45.78
N THR A 20 -13.26 -7.74 -46.24
CA THR A 20 -14.47 -6.98 -45.88
C THR A 20 -14.74 -7.04 -44.39
N ASN A 21 -14.69 -8.23 -43.78
CA ASN A 21 -14.89 -8.34 -42.33
C ASN A 21 -13.81 -7.60 -41.52
N ARG A 22 -12.54 -7.66 -41.97
CA ARG A 22 -11.45 -6.92 -41.33
C ARG A 22 -11.62 -5.40 -41.42
N GLN A 23 -12.09 -4.90 -42.57
CA GLN A 23 -12.39 -3.47 -42.75
C GLN A 23 -13.57 -3.04 -41.88
N ILE A 24 -14.63 -3.84 -41.81
CA ILE A 24 -15.77 -3.57 -40.92
C ILE A 24 -15.33 -3.47 -39.46
N SER A 25 -14.47 -4.38 -38.99
CA SER A 25 -13.92 -4.29 -37.63
C SER A 25 -13.05 -3.05 -37.42
N GLN A 26 -12.19 -2.72 -38.39
CA GLN A 26 -11.34 -1.52 -38.29
C GLN A 26 -12.15 -0.21 -38.31
N ASP A 27 -13.22 -0.13 -39.10
CA ASP A 27 -14.08 1.05 -39.17
C ASP A 27 -14.95 1.19 -37.91
N GLN A 28 -15.39 0.08 -37.31
CA GLN A 28 -16.09 0.08 -36.01
C GLN A 28 -15.16 0.55 -34.87
N ASP A 29 -13.92 0.05 -34.83
CA ASP A 29 -12.92 0.45 -33.82
C ASP A 29 -12.46 1.91 -34.00
N ALA A 30 -12.29 2.36 -35.25
CA ALA A 30 -11.93 3.75 -35.56
C ALA A 30 -13.06 4.74 -35.23
N GLY A 31 -14.32 4.32 -35.39
CA GLY A 31 -15.51 5.08 -34.99
C GLY A 31 -15.69 5.15 -33.47
N GLN A 32 -15.45 4.05 -32.74
CA GLN A 32 -15.55 4.04 -31.27
C GLN A 32 -14.44 4.84 -30.57
N ARG A 33 -13.22 4.87 -31.12
CA ARG A 33 -12.09 5.62 -30.51
C ARG A 33 -12.16 7.13 -30.72
N LYS A 34 -12.87 7.60 -31.76
CA LYS A 34 -13.09 9.04 -32.01
C LYS A 34 -14.34 9.52 -31.28
N GLY A 35 -14.20 9.77 -29.98
CA GLY A 35 -15.18 10.59 -29.25
C GLY A 35 -16.11 9.83 -28.31
N GLN A 36 -15.63 8.76 -27.66
CA GLN A 36 -16.26 8.33 -26.41
C GLN A 36 -15.95 9.38 -25.33
N SER A 37 -16.67 10.50 -25.40
CA SER A 37 -16.62 11.55 -24.40
C SER A 37 -17.15 10.97 -23.10
N VAL A 38 -16.35 11.05 -22.05
CA VAL A 38 -16.73 10.60 -20.70
C VAL A 38 -18.10 11.20 -20.38
N THR A 39 -19.11 10.34 -20.19
CA THR A 39 -20.48 10.80 -19.94
C THR A 39 -20.55 11.57 -18.63
N GLY A 40 -21.55 12.43 -18.44
CA GLY A 40 -21.68 13.19 -17.19
C GLY A 40 -21.71 12.30 -15.94
N ARG A 41 -22.25 11.08 -16.08
CA ARG A 41 -22.27 10.06 -15.01
C ARG A 41 -20.88 9.48 -14.74
N GLU A 42 -20.12 9.14 -15.78
CA GLU A 42 -18.73 8.66 -15.63
C GLU A 42 -17.82 9.72 -15.00
N LYS A 43 -17.96 11.00 -15.40
CA LYS A 43 -17.23 12.11 -14.77
C LYS A 43 -17.58 12.22 -13.27
N ALA A 44 -18.86 12.12 -12.92
CA ALA A 44 -19.29 12.14 -11.53
C ALA A 44 -18.70 10.96 -10.73
N MET A 45 -18.69 9.74 -11.30
CA MET A 45 -18.08 8.58 -10.65
C MET A 45 -16.58 8.75 -10.41
N ILE A 46 -15.84 9.32 -11.38
CA ILE A 46 -14.41 9.60 -11.22
C ILE A 46 -14.18 10.63 -10.11
N ILE A 47 -14.99 11.68 -10.05
CA ILE A 47 -14.89 12.70 -8.98
C ILE A 47 -15.17 12.07 -7.61
N VAL A 48 -16.24 11.27 -7.49
CA VAL A 48 -16.57 10.58 -6.23
C VAL A 48 -15.44 9.65 -5.81
N LEU A 49 -14.87 8.88 -6.74
CA LEU A 49 -13.72 8.02 -6.48
C LEU A 49 -12.53 8.84 -5.97
N ALA A 50 -12.20 9.94 -6.63
CA ALA A 50 -11.10 10.81 -6.21
C ALA A 50 -11.31 11.38 -4.80
N VAL A 51 -12.54 11.82 -4.48
CA VAL A 51 -12.90 12.31 -3.15
C VAL A 51 -12.79 11.20 -2.10
N LEU A 52 -13.28 9.99 -2.38
CA LEU A 52 -13.17 8.86 -1.46
C LEU A 52 -11.71 8.47 -1.19
N VAL A 53 -10.86 8.44 -2.23
CA VAL A 53 -9.42 8.19 -2.08
C VAL A 53 -8.79 9.27 -1.20
N LEU A 54 -9.15 10.54 -1.40
CA LEU A 54 -8.61 11.65 -0.60
C LEU A 54 -9.05 11.54 0.87
N ILE A 55 -10.31 11.20 1.14
CA ILE A 55 -10.81 10.96 2.50
C ILE A 55 -10.05 9.81 3.17
N LEU A 56 -9.80 8.71 2.46
CA LEU A 56 -9.04 7.58 2.99
C LEU A 56 -7.60 7.95 3.34
N ILE A 57 -6.93 8.74 2.47
CA ILE A 57 -5.58 9.25 2.73
C ILE A 57 -5.58 10.12 4.00
N VAL A 58 -6.51 11.07 4.10
CA VAL A 58 -6.60 11.96 5.28
C VAL A 58 -6.86 11.15 6.55
N LYS A 59 -7.82 10.22 6.52
CA LYS A 59 -8.11 9.34 7.66
C LYS A 59 -6.87 8.55 8.08
N SER A 60 -6.19 7.92 7.13
CA SER A 60 -5.02 7.09 7.43
C SER A 60 -3.83 7.89 7.95
N VAL A 61 -3.60 9.10 7.44
CA VAL A 61 -2.48 9.95 7.89
C VAL A 61 -2.78 10.61 9.24
N PHE A 62 -4.01 11.05 9.49
CA PHE A 62 -4.32 11.82 10.68
C PHE A 62 -4.74 11.00 11.89
N LEU A 63 -5.44 9.87 11.69
CA LEU A 63 -6.07 9.11 12.78
C LEU A 63 -5.35 7.83 13.17
N ASP A 64 -4.44 7.30 12.36
CA ASP A 64 -3.78 6.01 12.67
C ASP A 64 -2.49 6.15 13.49
N GLU A 65 -1.94 7.35 13.67
CA GLU A 65 -0.74 7.54 14.50
C GLU A 65 -1.12 8.03 15.89
N VAL A 66 -0.58 7.40 16.94
CA VAL A 66 -0.70 7.91 18.30
C VAL A 66 0.06 9.23 18.43
N LYS A 67 -0.67 10.30 18.72
CA LYS A 67 -0.15 11.66 18.89
C LYS A 67 -0.32 12.09 20.35
N ASN A 68 0.61 12.92 20.82
CA ASN A 68 0.66 13.47 22.19
C ASN A 68 1.02 12.44 23.27
N LEU A 69 2.06 11.64 23.03
CA LEU A 69 2.68 10.84 24.08
C LEU A 69 3.65 11.73 24.86
N SER A 70 3.76 11.49 26.17
CA SER A 70 4.68 12.23 27.04
C SER A 70 5.35 11.29 28.03
N GLY A 71 6.64 11.47 28.28
CA GLY A 71 7.36 10.71 29.31
C GLY A 71 7.66 9.27 28.89
N GLU A 72 7.25 8.29 29.70
CA GLU A 72 7.57 6.87 29.50
C GLU A 72 6.98 6.30 28.20
N GLU A 73 5.79 6.76 27.81
CA GLU A 73 5.15 6.31 26.57
C GLU A 73 5.91 6.75 25.31
N GLU A 74 6.56 7.92 25.35
CA GLU A 74 7.38 8.43 24.25
C GLU A 74 8.68 7.62 24.10
N GLN A 75 9.33 7.29 25.22
CA GLN A 75 10.49 6.40 25.23
C GLN A 75 10.13 5.00 24.72
N PHE A 76 8.96 4.50 25.10
CA PHE A 76 8.48 3.21 24.61
C PHE A 76 8.15 3.26 23.11
N LYS A 77 7.57 4.36 22.61
CA LYS A 77 7.37 4.59 21.17
C LYS A 77 8.70 4.49 20.42
N GLN A 78 9.74 5.18 20.87
CA GLN A 78 11.06 5.16 20.24
C GLN A 78 11.68 3.75 20.23
N PHE A 79 11.58 3.02 21.35
CA PHE A 79 12.01 1.62 21.43
C PHE A 79 11.30 0.74 20.39
N VAL A 80 9.98 0.91 20.25
CA VAL A 80 9.18 0.13 19.30
C VAL A 80 9.52 0.50 17.85
N GLU A 81 9.66 1.78 17.53
CA GLU A 81 10.09 2.24 16.20
C GLU A 81 11.44 1.65 15.80
N TYR A 82 12.42 1.70 16.70
CA TYR A 82 13.74 1.09 16.48
C TYR A 82 13.66 -0.42 16.26
N SER A 83 12.89 -1.12 17.11
CA SER A 83 12.74 -2.58 17.00
C SER A 83 12.08 -3.00 15.68
N ILE A 84 11.13 -2.20 15.19
CA ILE A 84 10.47 -2.44 13.89
C ILE A 84 11.47 -2.24 12.75
N GLU A 85 12.27 -1.18 12.77
CA GLU A 85 13.29 -0.95 11.73
C GLU A 85 14.30 -2.08 11.67
N GLU A 86 14.72 -2.62 12.82
CA GLU A 86 15.66 -3.74 12.89
C GLU A 86 15.04 -5.05 12.38
N GLU A 87 13.83 -5.40 12.85
CA GLU A 87 13.18 -6.69 12.57
C GLU A 87 12.49 -6.74 11.19
N HIS A 88 12.08 -5.60 10.64
CA HIS A 88 11.28 -5.51 9.41
C HIS A 88 11.97 -4.78 8.24
N SER A 89 13.29 -4.90 8.13
CA SER A 89 14.15 -4.39 7.05
C SER A 89 14.10 -5.23 5.75
N GLY A 90 12.88 -5.45 5.22
CA GLY A 90 12.70 -6.15 3.94
C GLY A 90 12.92 -5.24 2.73
N ALA A 91 13.15 -5.82 1.54
CA ALA A 91 13.32 -5.05 0.29
C ALA A 91 12.16 -4.06 0.00
N LEU A 92 10.93 -4.36 0.43
CA LEU A 92 9.78 -3.45 0.31
C LEU A 92 9.86 -2.26 1.29
N ALA A 93 10.44 -2.45 2.47
CA ALA A 93 10.72 -1.38 3.42
C ALA A 93 11.86 -0.49 2.89
N ASP A 94 12.92 -1.09 2.35
CA ASP A 94 14.06 -0.36 1.76
C ASP A 94 13.65 0.51 0.56
N MET A 95 12.69 0.03 -0.24
CA MET A 95 12.10 0.81 -1.35
C MET A 95 11.13 1.91 -0.87
N GLY A 96 10.88 2.03 0.44
CA GLY A 96 9.93 2.98 1.03
C GLY A 96 8.47 2.66 0.72
N LEU A 97 8.16 1.41 0.32
CA LEU A 97 6.80 0.98 -0.01
C LEU A 97 6.04 0.45 1.21
N MET A 98 6.76 0.01 2.25
CA MET A 98 6.20 -0.43 3.53
C MET A 98 6.50 0.61 4.61
N ILE A 99 5.46 1.02 5.33
CA ILE A 99 5.59 1.90 6.50
C ILE A 99 4.84 1.29 7.67
N TYR A 100 5.47 1.30 8.83
CA TYR A 100 4.85 0.85 10.05
C TYR A 100 4.44 2.06 10.88
N ARG A 101 3.24 2.02 11.45
CA ARG A 101 2.75 3.06 12.38
C ARG A 101 2.21 2.41 13.64
N ILE A 102 2.60 2.99 14.77
CA ILE A 102 2.05 2.65 16.08
C ILE A 102 0.72 3.38 16.21
N TYR A 103 -0.37 2.62 16.36
CA TYR A 103 -1.73 3.16 16.43
C TYR A 103 -2.34 3.09 17.84
N ASP A 104 -1.71 2.37 18.75
CA ASP A 104 -2.15 2.22 20.13
C ASP A 104 -0.95 1.88 21.02
N ILE A 105 -0.85 2.54 22.18
CA ILE A 105 0.11 2.22 23.24
C ILE A 105 -0.67 2.20 24.54
N TYR A 106 -0.54 1.13 25.31
CA TYR A 106 -1.17 1.03 26.61
C TYR A 106 -0.29 0.26 27.60
N LYS A 107 -0.50 0.56 28.87
CA LYS A 107 0.12 -0.17 29.98
C LYS A 107 -0.61 -1.50 30.16
N ALA A 108 0.10 -2.60 29.91
CA ALA A 108 -0.45 -3.95 30.00
C ALA A 108 -0.40 -4.50 31.42
N ASP A 109 0.59 -4.09 32.22
CA ASP A 109 0.75 -4.49 33.62
C ASP A 109 1.39 -3.35 34.42
N GLU A 110 0.84 -3.02 35.59
CA GLU A 110 1.36 -1.97 36.47
C GLU A 110 2.39 -2.50 37.47
N ASP A 111 2.35 -3.79 37.80
CA ASP A 111 3.17 -4.39 38.86
C ASP A 111 4.51 -4.95 38.31
N GLN A 112 4.66 -5.00 36.99
CA GLN A 112 5.85 -5.52 36.31
C GLN A 112 6.74 -4.38 35.79
N LYS A 113 8.03 -4.43 36.09
CA LYS A 113 9.00 -3.52 35.51
C LYS A 113 9.36 -3.93 34.09
N GLY A 114 9.08 -3.04 33.15
CA GLY A 114 9.45 -3.21 31.74
C GLY A 114 10.89 -2.75 31.52
N VAL A 115 11.71 -3.57 30.87
CA VAL A 115 13.06 -3.20 30.46
C VAL A 115 13.07 -2.91 28.96
N LEU A 116 13.46 -1.69 28.60
CA LEU A 116 13.65 -1.25 27.23
C LEU A 116 15.15 -1.22 26.93
N ARG A 117 15.56 -1.90 25.86
CA ARG A 117 16.94 -1.88 25.36
C ARG A 117 16.92 -1.43 23.92
N TYR A 118 17.33 -0.20 23.65
CA TYR A 118 17.39 0.36 22.30
C TYR A 118 18.63 1.23 22.14
N VAL A 119 18.99 1.50 20.90
CA VAL A 119 20.00 2.50 20.58
C VAL A 119 19.30 3.84 20.48
N ASP A 120 19.67 4.80 21.31
CA ASP A 120 19.09 6.14 21.25
C ASP A 120 19.45 6.79 19.90
N PRO A 121 18.48 7.18 19.07
CA PRO A 121 18.72 7.76 17.75
C PRO A 121 19.46 9.10 17.81
N ALA A 122 19.42 9.83 18.94
CA ALA A 122 20.11 11.10 19.09
C ALA A 122 21.60 10.94 19.43
N THR A 123 21.96 9.91 20.21
CA THR A 123 23.31 9.72 20.75
C THR A 123 24.05 8.54 20.13
N GLY A 124 23.33 7.57 19.56
CA GLY A 124 23.89 6.33 19.03
C GLY A 124 24.35 5.35 20.12
N GLU A 125 24.06 5.63 21.39
CA GLU A 125 24.43 4.78 22.52
C GLU A 125 23.34 3.75 22.82
N LYS A 126 23.74 2.57 23.30
CA LYS A 126 22.80 1.57 23.81
C LYS A 126 22.29 2.04 25.16
N VAL A 127 21.00 2.35 25.24
CA VAL A 127 20.34 2.79 26.46
C VAL A 127 19.46 1.65 26.98
N GLU A 128 19.60 1.38 28.27
CA GLU A 128 18.71 0.49 29.02
C GLU A 128 17.86 1.35 29.95
N VAL A 129 16.55 1.38 29.71
CA VAL A 129 15.59 2.13 30.53
C VAL A 129 14.64 1.14 31.19
N VAL A 130 14.60 1.19 32.53
CA VAL A 130 13.61 0.46 33.32
C VAL A 130 12.42 1.38 33.54
N GLN A 131 11.25 0.96 33.07
CA GLN A 131 9.99 1.69 33.23
C GLN A 131 9.13 1.07 34.33
N ASP A 132 8.34 1.91 34.98
CA ASP A 132 7.43 1.49 36.05
C ASP A 132 6.14 0.95 35.43
N GLY A 133 6.22 -0.28 34.91
CA GLY A 133 5.13 -0.94 34.21
C GLY A 133 5.55 -1.59 32.89
N ARG A 134 4.72 -2.51 32.42
CA ARG A 134 4.92 -3.21 31.16
C ARG A 134 4.03 -2.62 30.08
N TYR A 135 4.62 -1.93 29.11
CA TYR A 135 3.90 -1.34 27.99
C TYR A 135 3.75 -2.32 26.82
N THR A 136 2.63 -2.20 26.09
CA THR A 136 2.38 -2.88 24.82
C THR A 136 1.99 -1.87 23.76
N ALA A 137 2.64 -1.93 22.61
CA ALA A 137 2.34 -1.14 21.43
C ALA A 137 1.67 -2.02 20.38
N ARG A 138 0.64 -1.51 19.73
CA ARG A 138 0.06 -2.12 18.54
C ARG A 138 0.51 -1.38 17.30
N VAL A 139 1.01 -2.16 16.36
CA VAL A 139 1.66 -1.66 15.16
C VAL A 139 0.86 -2.14 13.96
N ARG A 140 0.63 -1.23 13.01
CA ARG A 140 0.05 -1.55 11.71
C ARG A 140 1.03 -1.24 10.60
N GLY A 141 1.30 -2.23 9.76
CA GLY A 141 2.09 -2.09 8.53
C GLY A 141 1.20 -1.70 7.35
N TYR A 142 1.62 -0.68 6.62
CA TYR A 142 0.94 -0.12 5.45
C TYR A 142 1.79 -0.33 4.20
N LEU A 143 1.16 -0.88 3.16
CA LEU A 143 1.69 -0.92 1.81
C LEU A 143 1.25 0.34 1.05
N LEU A 144 2.18 0.97 0.33
CA LEU A 144 1.94 2.20 -0.44
C LEU A 144 1.28 3.30 0.40
N TRP A 145 1.71 3.47 1.65
CA TRP A 145 1.23 4.48 2.61
C TRP A 145 -0.25 4.41 3.03
N ILE A 146 -1.08 3.58 2.38
CA ILE A 146 -2.55 3.64 2.49
C ILE A 146 -3.16 2.29 2.87
N LEU A 147 -2.63 1.19 2.33
CA LEU A 147 -3.28 -0.11 2.47
C LEU A 147 -2.72 -0.88 3.68
N PRO A 148 -3.52 -1.09 4.74
CA PRO A 148 -3.05 -1.88 5.88
C PRO A 148 -2.92 -3.34 5.47
N VAL A 149 -1.72 -3.90 5.64
CA VAL A 149 -1.41 -5.29 5.25
C VAL A 149 -1.01 -6.17 6.43
N GLN A 150 -0.49 -5.57 7.50
CA GLN A 150 0.02 -6.31 8.66
C GLN A 150 -0.40 -5.65 9.96
N HIS A 151 -0.64 -6.47 10.98
CA HIS A 151 -0.95 -6.05 12.33
C HIS A 151 -0.18 -6.93 13.30
N PHE A 152 0.54 -6.32 14.24
CA PHE A 152 1.24 -7.04 15.29
C PHE A 152 1.33 -6.20 16.56
N SER A 153 1.83 -6.80 17.63
CA SER A 153 1.99 -6.13 18.92
C SER A 153 3.39 -6.37 19.45
N VAL A 154 4.00 -5.32 19.98
CA VAL A 154 5.33 -5.35 20.60
C VAL A 154 5.13 -5.05 22.07
N THR A 155 5.63 -5.94 22.93
CA THR A 155 5.50 -5.81 24.38
C THR A 155 6.90 -5.74 25.00
N ALA A 156 7.09 -4.85 25.96
CA ALA A 156 8.34 -4.74 26.71
C ALA A 156 8.70 -6.07 27.39
N LYS A 157 10.00 -6.38 27.45
CA LYS A 157 10.52 -7.52 28.23
C LYS A 157 10.42 -7.20 29.72
N ILE A 158 10.26 -8.24 30.52
CA ILE A 158 10.22 -8.14 31.98
C ILE A 158 11.66 -8.21 32.50
N GLU A 159 11.96 -7.44 33.56
CA GLU A 159 13.17 -7.60 34.35
C GLU A 159 13.09 -8.96 35.10
N GLU A 160 13.94 -9.93 34.72
CA GLU A 160 14.08 -11.21 35.45
C GLU A 160 14.85 -11.06 36.76
#